data_AF-A0A256XRU9-F1
#
_entry.id   AF-A0A256XRU9-F1
#
_cell.length_a   1.000
_cell.length_b   1.000
_cell.length_c   1.000
_cell.angle_alpha   90.00
_cell.angle_beta   90.00
_cell.angle_gamma   90.00
#
_symmetry.space_group_name_H-M   'P 1'
#
loop_
_entity.id
_entity.type
_entity.pdbx_description
1 polymer ?
#
loop_
_entity_poly.entity_id
_entity_poly.type
_entity_poly.pdbx_seq_one_letter_code
_entity_poly.pdbx_strand_id
1 'polypeptide(L)' 'MDKKPQNIWFWLQNGEVYKSVSSPEDGTIFVYNQQDKLILKRAGLSRIQVKQIEENIIKYGAKKLKTNAKPFRFLGK' A
#
# COMPACT_ATOMS: atom_id res chain seq x y z
N MET A 1 11.23 14.75 -13.63
CA MET A 1 10.48 14.79 -12.36
C MET A 1 10.62 13.43 -11.72
N ASP A 2 11.48 13.32 -10.70
CA ASP A 2 11.66 12.06 -9.98
C ASP A 2 10.37 11.73 -9.22
N LYS A 3 9.81 10.54 -9.45
CA LYS A 3 8.66 10.07 -8.68
C LYS A 3 9.10 9.93 -7.23
N LYS A 4 8.47 10.70 -6.33
CA LYS A 4 8.70 10.58 -4.88
C LYS A 4 8.46 9.13 -4.44
N PRO A 5 9.23 8.63 -3.46
CA PRO A 5 9.13 7.24 -3.03
C PRO A 5 7.76 6.96 -2.45
N GLN A 6 7.04 6.01 -3.08
CA GLN A 6 5.75 5.52 -2.61
C GLN A 6 5.93 4.13 -1.99
N ASN A 7 5.22 3.89 -0.90
CA ASN A 7 5.11 2.58 -0.29
C ASN A 7 3.82 1.93 -0.78
N ILE A 8 3.92 0.71 -1.32
CA ILE A 8 2.78 -0.07 -1.75
C ILE A 8 2.63 -1.26 -0.81
N TRP A 9 1.42 -1.46 -0.29
CA TRP A 9 1.08 -2.49 0.67
C TRP A 9 -0.08 -3.32 0.14
N PHE A 10 -0.05 -4.63 0.39
CA PHE A 10 -1.15 -5.54 0.07
C PHE A 10 -1.51 -6.41 1.25
N TRP A 11 -2.79 -6.67 1.46
CA TRP A 11 -3.28 -7.62 2.46
C TRP A 11 -4.53 -8.34 1.97
N LEU A 12 -4.86 -9.45 2.63
CA LEU A 12 -6.10 -10.17 2.44
C LEU A 12 -7.07 -9.81 3.56
N GLN A 13 -8.32 -9.55 3.21
CA GLN A 13 -9.39 -9.30 4.17
C GLN A 13 -10.69 -9.85 3.60
N ASN A 14 -11.37 -10.73 4.34
CA ASN A 14 -12.65 -11.34 3.93
C ASN A 14 -12.61 -12.03 2.54
N GLY A 15 -11.48 -12.66 2.19
CA GLY A 15 -11.30 -13.32 0.90
C GLY A 15 -10.94 -12.39 -0.26
N GLU A 16 -10.86 -11.08 -0.02
CA GLU A 16 -10.50 -10.09 -1.03
C GLU A 16 -9.09 -9.52 -0.81
N VAL A 17 -8.43 -9.14 -1.91
CA VAL A 17 -7.13 -8.44 -1.88
C VAL A 17 -7.37 -6.94 -1.79
N TYR A 18 -6.70 -6.29 -0.84
CA TYR A 18 -6.66 -4.85 -0.71
C TYR A 18 -5.26 -4.33 -0.99
N LYS A 19 -5.20 -3.10 -1.51
CA LYS A 19 -3.96 -2.39 -1.82
C LYS A 19 -3.96 -1.03 -1.16
N SER A 20 -2.88 -0.66 -0.48
CA SER A 20 -2.64 0.70 -0.01
C SER A 20 -1.44 1.30 -0.72
N VAL A 21 -1.56 2.56 -1.13
CA VAL A 21 -0.45 3.38 -1.64
C VAL A 21 -0.29 4.57 -0.70
N SER A 22 0.86 4.63 -0.03
CA SER A 22 1.18 5.69 0.92
C SER A 22 2.41 6.47 0.49
N SER A 23 2.36 7.79 0.72
CA SER A 23 3.48 8.72 0.52
C SER A 23 3.66 9.52 1.81
N PRO A 24 4.67 9.18 2.64
CA PRO A 24 4.98 9.95 3.85
C PRO A 24 5.41 11.39 3.55
N GLU A 25 6.02 11.62 2.38
CA GLU A 25 6.50 12.94 1.96
C GLU A 25 5.36 13.82 1.42
N ASP A 26 4.31 13.22 0.84
CA ASP A 26 3.13 13.96 0.37
C ASP A 26 1.99 13.97 1.41
N GLY A 27 2.12 13.23 2.51
CA GLY A 27 1.10 13.15 3.55
C GLY A 27 -0.18 12.47 3.10
N THR A 28 -0.08 11.47 2.22
CA THR A 28 -1.25 10.81 1.59
C THR A 28 -1.27 9.30 1.80
N ILE A 29 -2.47 8.75 1.95
CA ILE A 29 -2.76 7.31 1.91
C ILE A 29 -4.01 7.07 1.06
N PHE A 30 -3.91 6.13 0.14
CA PHE A 30 -5.00 5.66 -0.71
C PHE A 30 -5.19 4.17 -0.49
N VAL A 31 -6.44 3.71 -0.32
CA VAL A 31 -6.77 2.29 -0.25
C VAL A 31 -7.70 1.92 -1.39
N TYR A 32 -7.36 0.82 -2.06
CA TYR A 32 -8.10 0.25 -3.16
C TYR A 32 -8.56 -1.16 -2.78
N ASN A 33 -9.74 -1.55 -3.26
CA ASN A 33 -10.23 -2.92 -3.14
C ASN A 33 -9.68 -3.79 -4.29
N GLN A 34 -10.17 -5.04 -4.37
CA GLN A 34 -9.72 -6.03 -5.36
C GLN A 34 -10.00 -5.62 -6.82
N GLN A 35 -11.02 -4.81 -7.08
CA GLN A 35 -11.35 -4.31 -8.41
C GLN A 35 -10.61 -2.99 -8.73
N ASP A 36 -9.54 -2.68 -8.00
CA ASP A 36 -8.77 -1.43 -8.10
C ASP A 36 -9.62 -0.16 -7.89
N LYS A 37 -10.80 -0.28 -7.26
CA LYS A 37 -11.64 0.87 -6.89
C LYS A 37 -11.08 1.52 -5.63
N LEU A 38 -10.87 2.83 -5.68
CA LEU A 38 -10.51 3.63 -4.51
C LEU A 38 -11.66 3.63 -3.50
N ILE A 39 -11.41 3.11 -2.30
CA ILE A 39 -12.40 3.04 -1.21
C ILE A 39 -12.06 3.99 -0.05
N LEU A 40 -10.80 4.40 0.08
CA LEU A 40 -10.37 5.37 1.09
C LEU A 40 -9.31 6.30 0.51
N LYS A 41 -9.47 7.59 0.80
CA LYS A 41 -8.46 8.61 0.56
C LYS A 41 -8.25 9.42 1.84
N ARG A 42 -6.99 9.61 2.22
CA ARG A 42 -6.56 10.53 3.27
C ARG A 42 -5.40 11.37 2.75
N ALA A 43 -5.44 12.65 3.03
CA ALA A 43 -4.44 13.65 2.64
C ALA A 43 -4.25 14.65 3.79
N GLY A 44 -3.17 15.43 3.73
CA GLY A 44 -2.84 16.40 4.79
C GLY A 44 -2.28 15.76 6.06
N LEU A 45 -1.81 14.52 5.98
CA LEU A 45 -1.20 13.81 7.10
C LEU A 45 0.24 14.26 7.29
N SER A 46 0.70 14.33 8.55
CA SER A 46 2.12 14.44 8.83
C SER A 46 2.84 13.13 8.47
N ARG A 47 4.15 13.22 8.22
CA ARG A 47 5.01 12.06 7.99
C ARG A 47 4.90 11.00 9.08
N ILE A 48 4.75 11.43 10.34
CA ILE A 48 4.59 10.54 11.50
C ILE A 48 3.24 9.82 11.44
N GLN A 49 2.16 10.54 11.13
CA GLN A 49 0.82 9.94 11.00
C GLN A 49 0.77 8.90 9.87
N VAL A 50 1.42 9.17 8.73
CA VAL A 50 1.50 8.19 7.64
C VAL A 50 2.18 6.90 8.13
N LYS A 51 3.33 7.01 8.82
CA LYS A 51 4.04 5.84 9.36
C LYS A 51 3.21 5.07 10.39
N GLN A 52 2.51 5.76 11.29
CA GLN A 52 1.62 5.10 12.26
C GLN A 52 0.49 4.33 11.60
N ILE A 53 -0.08 4.88 10.52
CA ILE A 53 -1.12 4.17 9.74
C ILE A 53 -0.51 2.96 9.02
N GLU A 54 0.68 3.09 8.43
CA GLU A 54 1.41 1.96 7.83
C GLU A 54 1.64 0.84 8.85
N GLU A 55 2.10 1.16 10.07
CA GLU A 55 2.29 0.20 11.16
C GLU A 55 0.98 -0.51 11.55
N ASN A 56 -0.14 0.21 11.56
CA ASN A 56 -1.44 -0.40 11.80
C ASN A 56 -1.84 -1.36 10.67
N ILE A 57 -1.61 -0.98 9.41
CA ILE A 57 -1.89 -1.84 8.25
C ILE A 57 -1.02 -3.11 8.29
N ILE A 58 0.24 -3.01 8.72
CA ILE A 58 1.13 -4.17 8.94
C ILE A 58 0.56 -5.11 10.00
N LYS A 59 0.02 -4.60 11.11
CA LYS A 59 -0.61 -5.43 12.15
C LYS A 59 -1.80 -6.25 11.64
N TYR A 60 -2.48 -5.78 10.59
CA TYR A 60 -3.55 -6.52 9.89
C TYR A 60 -3.02 -7.53 8.86
N GLY A 61 -1.71 -7.78 8.81
CA GLY A 61 -1.11 -8.79 7.93
C GLY A 61 -0.65 -8.25 6.57
N ALA A 62 -0.60 -6.93 6.39
CA ALA A 62 -0.14 -6.36 5.15
C ALA A 62 1.35 -6.58 4.88
N LYS A 63 1.66 -6.83 3.61
CA LYS A 63 3.03 -6.98 3.12
C LYS A 63 3.37 -5.82 2.20
N LYS A 64 4.56 -5.25 2.42
CA LYS A 64 5.11 -4.22 1.55
C LYS A 64 5.60 -4.85 0.24
N LEU A 65 5.23 -4.25 -0.89
CA LEU A 65 5.84 -4.59 -2.17
C LEU A 65 7.29 -4.08 -2.16
N LYS A 66 8.26 -5.00 -2.07
CA LYS A 66 9.67 -4.64 -2.25
C LYS A 66 9.89 -4.25 -3.72
N THR A 67 10.49 -3.10 -3.97
CA THR A 67 10.77 -2.56 -5.32
C THR A 67 11.58 -3.50 -6.23
N ASN A 68 12.28 -4.49 -5.66
CA ASN A 68 13.03 -5.51 -6.41
C ASN A 68 12.43 -6.93 -6.36
N ALA A 69 11.25 -7.12 -5.77
CA ALA A 69 10.58 -8.41 -5.84
C ALA A 69 9.83 -8.48 -7.17
N LYS A 70 10.24 -9.38 -8.08
CA LYS A 70 9.39 -9.77 -9.21
C LYS A 70 8.07 -10.28 -8.60
N PRO A 71 6.93 -9.58 -8.78
CA PRO A 71 5.70 -9.89 -8.05
C PRO A 71 5.15 -11.28 -8.40
N PHE A 72 5.57 -11.83 -9.55
CA PHE A 72 5.21 -13.15 -10.01
C PHE A 72 6.46 -13.90 -10.46
N ARG A 73 6.64 -15.13 -9.98
CA ARG A 73 7.51 -16.13 -10.61
C ARG A 73 6.61 -16.88 -11.58
N PHE A 74 6.79 -16.68 -12.88
CA PHE A 74 6.09 -17.46 -13.90
C PHE A 74 6.44 -18.93 -13.68
N LEU A 75 5.44 -19.75 -13.32
CA LEU A 75 5.51 -21.20 -13.38
C LEU A 75 5.18 -21.59 -14.83
N GLY A 76 6.15 -21.42 -15.73
CA GLY A 76 6.05 -21.98 -17.08
C GLY A 76 6.18 -23.50 -17.05
N LYS A 77 5.52 -24.19 -17.99
CA LYS A 77 5.65 -25.64 -18.20
C LYS A 77 7.07 -26.04 -18.56
#